data_AF-A0A8S0SQE2-F1
#
_entry.id   AF-A0A8S0SQE2-F1
#
_cell.length_a   1.000
_cell.length_b   1.000
_cell.length_c   1.000
_cell.angle_alpha   90.00
_cell.angle_beta   90.00
_cell.angle_gamma   90.00
#
_symmetry.space_group_name_H-M   'P 1'
#
loop_
_entity.id
_entity.type
_entity.pdbx_description
1 polymer ?
#
loop_
_entity_poly.entity_id
_entity_poly.type
_entity_poly.pdbx_seq_one_letter_code
_entity_poly.pdbx_strand_id
1 'polypeptide(L)'
;MIKSESNYKYQNNGQIPGNLEHQYSGRVLPPSTPPLTDDQQVVHLNLETNGGRSSLTDQLQSQNEKQKDAKKKGPEKMETPILVAAKMGILEMVQKILDTFPVAIQDLDSSGKNVLMLAAENRQTTVFNYLVENKLPDFVFHQFDDQGNTILHLAAMVGELLPWVIPGAALQMQWEIKWCKHVKHSVPPLSFAHNNIKGETPRQIFTRTHRKLVKEGT
;
A
#
# COMPACT_ATOMS: atom_id res chain seq x y z
N MET A 1 -20.13 42.38 -25.13
CA MET A 1 -19.07 43.28 -24.63
C MET A 1 -19.00 43.14 -23.12
N ILE A 2 -17.78 42.90 -22.60
CA ILE A 2 -17.42 42.58 -21.21
C ILE A 2 -17.22 43.88 -20.39
N LYS A 3 -17.50 43.84 -19.07
CA LYS A 3 -16.72 44.37 -17.91
C LYS A 3 -17.68 44.50 -16.70
N SER A 4 -17.34 44.18 -15.46
CA SER A 4 -16.04 44.10 -14.80
C SER A 4 -16.13 43.32 -13.47
N GLU A 5 -15.08 42.58 -13.17
CA GLU A 5 -14.80 41.91 -11.89
C GLU A 5 -14.76 42.91 -10.71
N SER A 6 -15.39 42.55 -9.58
CA SER A 6 -15.27 43.29 -8.33
C SER A 6 -13.95 42.95 -7.62
N ASN A 7 -13.06 43.94 -7.61
CA ASN A 7 -11.82 44.01 -6.85
C ASN A 7 -12.03 43.74 -5.34
N TYR A 8 -11.57 42.59 -4.84
CA TYR A 8 -11.19 42.49 -3.43
C TYR A 8 -9.78 43.07 -3.27
N LYS A 9 -9.72 44.33 -2.79
CA LYS A 9 -8.47 44.97 -2.38
C LYS A 9 -8.03 44.40 -1.05
N TYR A 10 -7.08 43.47 -1.04
CA TYR A 10 -6.35 43.14 0.17
C TYR A 10 -5.25 44.19 0.37
N GLN A 11 -5.32 44.93 1.47
CA GLN A 11 -4.19 45.74 1.93
C GLN A 11 -3.20 44.79 2.60
N ASN A 12 -2.04 44.58 1.97
CA ASN A 12 -0.93 43.82 2.55
C ASN A 12 -0.09 44.74 3.45
N ASN A 13 -0.65 45.11 4.60
CA ASN A 13 -0.01 45.97 5.60
C ASN A 13 0.30 45.24 6.92
N GLY A 14 0.33 43.90 6.90
CA GLY A 14 0.86 43.09 8.01
C GLY A 14 0.11 43.22 9.34
N GLN A 15 -1.12 43.72 9.34
CA GLN A 15 -1.97 43.80 10.52
C GLN A 15 -2.87 42.56 10.64
N ILE A 16 -2.89 41.97 11.82
CA ILE A 16 -3.77 40.86 12.20
C ILE A 16 -5.21 41.42 12.28
N PRO A 17 -6.19 40.91 11.50
CA PRO A 17 -7.56 41.38 11.62
C PRO A 17 -8.16 40.96 12.97
N GLY A 18 -8.50 41.95 13.78
CA GLY A 18 -9.12 41.78 15.09
C GLY A 18 -10.61 41.41 15.00
N ASN A 19 -11.03 40.56 15.94
CA ASN A 19 -12.41 40.24 16.33
C ASN A 19 -13.46 40.05 15.21
N LEU A 20 -13.58 38.80 14.74
CA LEU A 20 -14.87 38.20 14.40
C LEU A 20 -15.38 37.41 15.60
N GLU A 21 -15.77 38.13 16.67
CA GLU A 21 -16.76 37.60 17.60
C GLU A 21 -18.12 37.62 16.90
N HIS A 22 -18.92 36.57 17.14
CA HIS A 22 -20.22 36.26 16.53
C HIS A 22 -20.19 35.51 15.20
N GLN A 23 -19.83 34.22 15.23
CA GLN A 23 -20.53 33.18 14.46
C GLN A 23 -20.08 31.73 14.78
N TYR A 24 -20.03 31.33 16.06
CA TYR A 24 -19.89 29.91 16.41
C TYR A 24 -20.69 29.58 17.68
N SER A 25 -21.98 29.30 17.50
CA SER A 25 -22.83 28.70 18.53
C SER A 25 -22.98 27.21 18.22
N GLY A 26 -22.35 26.34 19.03
CA GLY A 26 -22.48 24.87 18.92
C GLY A 26 -21.20 24.09 19.18
N ARG A 27 -20.73 24.01 20.43
CA ARG A 27 -19.58 23.18 20.88
C ARG A 27 -19.97 21.70 21.02
N VAL A 28 -18.98 20.80 20.85
CA VAL A 28 -18.39 20.00 21.96
C VAL A 28 -16.89 19.77 21.68
N LEU A 29 -16.02 20.12 22.65
CA LEU A 29 -14.60 19.74 22.69
C LEU A 29 -14.42 18.65 23.76
N PRO A 30 -13.68 17.56 23.49
CA PRO A 30 -13.41 16.52 24.48
C PRO A 30 -12.34 16.94 25.50
N PRO A 31 -12.44 16.51 26.78
CA PRO A 31 -11.45 16.79 27.80
C PRO A 31 -10.19 15.90 27.71
N SER A 32 -9.03 16.52 27.95
CA SER A 32 -7.69 15.95 27.87
C SER A 32 -7.24 15.21 29.15
N THR A 33 -7.89 14.09 29.52
CA THR A 33 -7.44 13.05 30.51
C THR A 33 -7.14 13.47 31.98
N PRO A 34 -6.98 12.53 32.96
CA PRO A 34 -7.97 11.65 33.61
C PRO A 34 -7.94 11.76 35.17
N PRO A 35 -8.72 10.95 35.93
CA PRO A 35 -8.16 10.36 37.16
C PRO A 35 -8.45 8.86 37.36
N LEU A 36 -7.45 8.16 37.94
CA LEU A 36 -7.48 6.85 38.63
C LEU A 36 -8.10 7.01 40.05
N THR A 37 -8.57 6.02 40.84
CA THR A 37 -8.32 4.58 41.03
C THR A 37 -9.38 4.00 42.01
N ASP A 38 -9.41 2.65 42.14
CA ASP A 38 -9.78 1.82 43.33
C ASP A 38 -11.19 1.92 43.96
N ASP A 39 -11.96 0.81 43.98
CA ASP A 39 -11.78 -0.25 44.99
C ASP A 39 -12.73 -1.45 44.85
N GLN A 40 -12.27 -2.53 45.47
CA GLN A 40 -12.81 -3.88 45.61
C GLN A 40 -14.17 -3.99 46.34
N GLN A 41 -14.98 -4.98 45.95
CA GLN A 41 -15.94 -5.73 46.80
C GLN A 41 -16.54 -6.88 45.95
N VAL A 42 -15.96 -8.08 45.90
CA VAL A 42 -16.12 -9.23 46.83
C VAL A 42 -17.55 -9.38 47.40
N VAL A 43 -18.34 -10.28 46.81
CA VAL A 43 -19.41 -11.01 47.51
C VAL A 43 -19.53 -12.42 46.94
N HIS A 44 -19.00 -13.36 47.72
CA HIS A 44 -19.31 -14.79 47.68
C HIS A 44 -20.73 -15.01 48.23
N LEU A 45 -21.57 -15.76 47.52
CA LEU A 45 -22.63 -16.55 48.15
C LEU A 45 -22.76 -17.90 47.42
N ASN A 46 -22.26 -18.93 48.08
CA ASN A 46 -22.46 -20.34 47.77
C ASN A 46 -23.87 -20.75 48.20
N LEU A 47 -24.62 -21.44 47.32
CA LEU A 47 -25.74 -22.29 47.73
C LEU A 47 -25.41 -23.73 47.34
N GLU A 48 -25.22 -24.56 48.35
CA GLU A 48 -25.13 -26.01 48.24
C GLU A 48 -26.55 -26.59 48.09
N THR A 49 -26.79 -27.38 47.05
CA THR A 49 -27.86 -28.40 47.06
C THR A 49 -27.31 -29.71 46.48
N ASN A 50 -27.41 -30.76 47.29
CA ASN A 50 -27.03 -32.13 46.99
C ASN A 50 -28.01 -32.80 46.01
N GLY A 51 -27.50 -33.71 45.18
CA GLY A 51 -28.24 -34.93 44.80
C GLY A 51 -28.37 -35.27 43.31
N GLY A 52 -27.35 -35.94 42.75
CA GLY A 52 -27.48 -37.16 41.94
C GLY A 52 -28.18 -37.15 40.57
N ARG A 53 -27.37 -37.28 39.49
CA ARG A 53 -27.57 -38.16 38.30
C ARG A 53 -26.40 -37.95 37.34
N SER A 54 -25.44 -38.87 37.30
CA SER A 54 -25.36 -39.97 36.31
C SER A 54 -25.44 -39.51 34.85
N SER A 55 -24.30 -39.67 34.15
CA SER A 55 -24.13 -39.72 32.69
C SER A 55 -24.36 -38.40 31.94
N LEU A 56 -23.28 -37.79 31.40
CA LEU A 56 -23.23 -37.10 30.07
C LEU A 56 -22.03 -36.13 29.85
N THR A 57 -20.85 -36.32 30.48
CA THR A 57 -19.68 -35.45 30.19
C THR A 57 -18.38 -36.17 29.86
N ASP A 58 -18.40 -37.46 29.54
CA ASP A 58 -17.22 -38.18 29.01
C ASP A 58 -16.90 -37.88 27.53
N GLN A 59 -17.39 -36.75 26.98
CA GLN A 59 -17.13 -36.40 25.57
C GLN A 59 -16.63 -34.97 25.33
N LEU A 60 -16.30 -34.21 26.36
CA LEU A 60 -15.56 -32.96 26.17
C LEU A 60 -14.44 -32.91 27.19
N GLN A 61 -13.21 -32.74 26.69
CA GLN A 61 -12.00 -32.37 27.44
C GLN A 61 -11.08 -33.50 27.91
N SER A 62 -10.57 -34.30 26.96
CA SER A 62 -9.21 -34.84 27.10
C SER A 62 -8.64 -35.25 25.74
N GLN A 63 -8.04 -34.29 25.05
CA GLN A 63 -6.83 -34.45 24.23
C GLN A 63 -6.41 -33.08 23.69
N ASN A 64 -6.15 -32.16 24.62
CA ASN A 64 -5.49 -30.89 24.32
C ASN A 64 -4.17 -30.83 25.09
N GLU A 65 -3.34 -31.87 24.96
CA GLU A 65 -1.94 -31.86 25.36
C GLU A 65 -1.13 -32.73 24.40
N LYS A 66 -0.63 -32.10 23.34
CA LYS A 66 0.68 -32.37 22.71
C LYS A 66 0.88 -31.37 21.57
N GLN A 67 1.13 -30.11 21.92
CA GLN A 67 2.00 -29.29 21.11
C GLN A 67 3.41 -29.87 21.20
N LYS A 68 4.07 -30.06 20.06
CA LYS A 68 5.43 -29.56 19.78
C LYS A 68 5.89 -30.11 18.43
N ASP A 69 5.51 -29.40 17.40
CA ASP A 69 6.39 -29.12 16.25
C ASP A 69 5.96 -27.79 15.66
N ALA A 70 6.18 -26.73 16.46
CA ALA A 70 6.20 -25.38 15.96
C ALA A 70 7.46 -25.23 15.09
N LYS A 71 7.38 -25.75 13.86
CA LYS A 71 8.25 -25.30 12.78
C LYS A 71 7.89 -23.83 12.60
N LYS A 72 8.75 -22.97 13.15
CA LYS A 72 8.73 -21.51 13.02
C LYS A 72 8.65 -21.21 11.52
N LYS A 73 7.42 -21.11 10.98
CA LYS A 73 7.22 -20.59 9.63
C LYS A 73 7.81 -19.18 9.69
N GLY A 74 8.77 -18.91 8.80
CA GLY A 74 9.22 -17.55 8.55
C GLY A 74 8.01 -16.66 8.20
N PRO A 75 8.18 -15.34 8.07
CA PRO A 75 7.08 -14.46 7.69
C PRO A 75 6.36 -15.06 6.48
N GLU A 76 5.12 -15.51 6.65
CA GLU A 76 4.34 -16.02 5.53
C GLU A 76 4.27 -14.87 4.53
N LYS A 77 4.71 -15.10 3.30
CA LYS A 77 4.54 -14.13 2.22
C LYS A 77 3.04 -13.82 2.16
N MET A 78 2.63 -12.64 2.62
CA MET A 78 1.28 -12.13 2.41
C MET A 78 1.17 -11.77 0.93
N GLU A 79 0.99 -12.78 0.09
CA GLU A 79 0.67 -12.61 -1.33
C GLU A 79 -0.84 -12.79 -1.48
N THR A 80 -1.59 -11.68 -1.47
CA THR A 80 -3.03 -11.72 -1.71
C THR A 80 -3.31 -12.00 -3.19
N PRO A 81 -4.50 -12.53 -3.55
CA PRO A 81 -4.79 -12.95 -4.93
C PRO A 81 -4.60 -11.83 -5.97
N ILE A 82 -4.92 -10.58 -5.61
CA ILE A 82 -4.75 -9.43 -6.51
C ILE A 82 -3.28 -9.11 -6.76
N LEU A 83 -2.43 -9.22 -5.73
CA LEU A 83 -0.99 -8.97 -5.84
C LEU A 83 -0.33 -10.03 -6.72
N VAL A 84 -0.71 -11.30 -6.55
CA VAL A 84 -0.23 -12.40 -7.41
C VAL A 84 -0.69 -12.19 -8.85
N ALA A 85 -1.97 -11.88 -9.07
CA ALA A 85 -2.51 -11.64 -10.40
C ALA A 85 -1.78 -10.48 -11.11
N ALA A 86 -1.53 -9.38 -10.41
CA ALA A 86 -0.83 -8.23 -10.96
C ALA A 86 0.65 -8.50 -11.26
N LYS A 87 1.34 -9.26 -10.41
CA LYS A 87 2.72 -9.72 -10.64
C LYS A 87 2.81 -10.63 -11.87
N MET A 88 1.84 -11.52 -12.04
CA MET A 88 1.79 -12.49 -13.14
C MET A 88 1.19 -11.93 -14.44
N GLY A 89 0.59 -10.74 -14.40
CA GLY A 89 -0.01 -10.10 -15.59
C GLY A 89 -1.39 -10.61 -15.97
N ILE A 90 -2.12 -11.24 -15.05
CA ILE A 90 -3.43 -11.85 -15.30
C ILE A 90 -4.52 -10.78 -15.14
N LEU A 91 -4.75 -9.99 -16.19
CA LEU A 91 -5.67 -8.85 -16.19
C LEU A 91 -7.09 -9.24 -15.79
N GLU A 92 -7.60 -10.35 -16.30
CA GLU A 92 -8.97 -10.82 -16.05
C GLU A 92 -9.20 -11.09 -14.57
N MET A 93 -8.18 -11.60 -13.87
CA MET A 93 -8.25 -11.84 -12.44
C MET A 93 -8.19 -10.54 -11.65
N VAL A 94 -7.35 -9.59 -12.05
CA VAL A 94 -7.30 -8.25 -11.42
C VAL A 94 -8.66 -7.55 -11.56
N GLN A 95 -9.24 -7.56 -12.75
CA GLN A 95 -10.58 -7.02 -13.02
C GLN A 95 -11.63 -7.70 -12.15
N LYS A 96 -11.69 -9.03 -12.17
CA LYS A 96 -12.71 -9.78 -11.42
C LYS A 96 -12.61 -9.53 -9.91
N ILE A 97 -11.39 -9.44 -9.38
CA ILE A 97 -11.17 -9.15 -7.96
C ILE A 97 -11.61 -7.73 -7.63
N LEU A 98 -11.23 -6.72 -8.42
CA LEU A 98 -11.60 -5.33 -8.12
C LEU A 98 -13.10 -5.08 -8.27
N ASP A 99 -13.76 -5.77 -9.21
CA ASP A 99 -15.23 -5.72 -9.36
C ASP A 99 -15.96 -6.35 -8.17
N THR A 100 -15.39 -7.40 -7.56
CA THR A 100 -16.02 -8.15 -6.47
C THR A 100 -15.63 -7.61 -5.08
N PHE A 101 -14.37 -7.21 -4.93
CA PHE A 101 -13.73 -6.76 -3.70
C PHE A 101 -12.85 -5.52 -3.97
N PRO A 102 -13.44 -4.33 -4.14
CA PRO A 102 -12.68 -3.11 -4.44
C PRO A 102 -11.63 -2.77 -3.37
N VAL A 103 -11.85 -3.19 -2.12
CA VAL A 103 -10.94 -2.95 -0.98
C VAL A 103 -9.57 -3.63 -1.19
N ALA A 104 -9.50 -4.68 -2.01
CA ALA A 104 -8.26 -5.39 -2.32
C ALA A 104 -7.18 -4.49 -2.97
N ILE A 105 -7.56 -3.32 -3.49
CA ILE A 105 -6.60 -2.32 -3.99
C ILE A 105 -5.62 -1.82 -2.91
N GLN A 106 -5.99 -1.94 -1.64
CA GLN A 106 -5.19 -1.52 -0.48
C GLN A 106 -4.18 -2.59 -0.02
N ASP A 107 -4.24 -3.80 -0.60
CA ASP A 107 -3.35 -4.88 -0.23
C ASP A 107 -1.89 -4.54 -0.57
N LEU A 108 -0.99 -4.96 0.32
CA LEU A 108 0.45 -4.79 0.18
C LEU A 108 1.14 -6.14 0.29
N ASP A 109 2.21 -6.33 -0.49
CA ASP A 109 3.06 -7.51 -0.37
C ASP A 109 3.93 -7.45 0.90
N SER A 110 4.70 -8.50 1.14
CA SER A 110 5.64 -8.57 2.26
C SER A 110 6.78 -7.53 2.21
N SER A 111 6.89 -6.77 1.12
CA SER A 111 7.89 -5.72 0.90
C SER A 111 7.25 -4.32 0.90
N GLY A 112 5.97 -4.20 1.27
CA GLY A 112 5.23 -2.94 1.26
C GLY A 112 4.78 -2.45 -0.13
N LYS A 113 4.86 -3.28 -1.17
CA LYS A 113 4.47 -2.92 -2.54
C LYS A 113 2.99 -3.14 -2.76
N ASN A 114 2.34 -2.14 -3.33
CA ASN A 114 0.95 -2.27 -3.78
C ASN A 114 0.83 -2.92 -5.17
N VAL A 115 -0.41 -3.17 -5.59
CA VAL A 115 -0.74 -3.81 -6.88
C VAL A 115 -0.13 -3.10 -8.10
N LEU A 116 -0.12 -1.76 -8.10
CA LEU A 116 0.39 -0.95 -9.20
C LEU A 116 1.92 -1.05 -9.29
N MET A 117 2.60 -1.03 -8.13
CA MET A 117 4.05 -1.21 -8.00
C MET A 117 4.49 -2.59 -8.49
N LEU A 118 3.76 -3.65 -8.13
CA LEU A 118 4.04 -5.01 -8.59
C LEU A 118 3.84 -5.16 -10.10
N ALA A 119 2.76 -4.60 -10.65
CA ALA A 119 2.56 -4.59 -12.10
C ALA A 119 3.71 -3.86 -12.81
N ALA A 120 4.21 -2.76 -12.21
CA ALA A 120 5.27 -1.99 -12.81
C ALA A 120 6.65 -2.66 -12.75
N GLU A 121 6.99 -3.26 -11.61
CA GLU A 121 8.23 -4.00 -11.38
C GLU A 121 8.33 -5.19 -12.36
N ASN A 122 7.25 -5.95 -12.51
CA ASN A 122 7.21 -7.16 -13.34
C ASN A 122 6.86 -6.88 -14.80
N ARG A 123 6.82 -5.60 -15.20
CA ARG A 123 6.57 -5.16 -16.57
C ARG A 123 5.22 -5.61 -17.15
N GLN A 124 4.20 -5.73 -16.33
CA GLN A 124 2.88 -6.17 -16.79
C GLN A 124 2.10 -4.99 -17.37
N THR A 125 2.38 -4.67 -18.64
CA THR A 125 1.87 -3.47 -19.35
C THR A 125 0.34 -3.40 -19.37
N THR A 126 -0.33 -4.52 -19.63
CA THR A 126 -1.80 -4.60 -19.71
C THR A 126 -2.45 -4.29 -18.37
N VAL A 127 -1.97 -4.93 -17.31
CA VAL A 127 -2.43 -4.69 -15.93
C VAL A 127 -2.11 -3.27 -15.50
N PHE A 128 -0.90 -2.79 -15.74
CA PHE A 128 -0.48 -1.43 -15.37
C PHE A 128 -1.37 -0.36 -16.04
N ASN A 129 -1.62 -0.48 -17.34
CA ASN A 129 -2.47 0.47 -18.07
C ASN A 129 -3.90 0.46 -17.53
N TYR A 130 -4.47 -0.73 -17.33
CA TYR A 130 -5.79 -0.88 -16.73
C TYR A 130 -5.87 -0.20 -15.35
N LEU A 131 -4.87 -0.41 -14.50
CA LEU A 131 -4.82 0.21 -13.17
C LEU A 131 -4.72 1.74 -13.26
N VAL A 132 -3.87 2.29 -14.12
CA VAL A 132 -3.73 3.75 -14.27
C VAL A 132 -5.01 4.39 -14.83
N GLU A 133 -5.70 3.73 -15.76
CA GLU A 133 -6.90 4.25 -16.42
C GLU A 133 -8.15 4.22 -15.50
N ASN A 134 -8.21 3.31 -14.53
CA ASN A 134 -9.37 3.12 -13.65
C ASN A 134 -9.54 4.17 -12.53
N LYS A 135 -8.89 5.33 -12.63
CA LYS A 135 -8.99 6.42 -11.62
C LYS A 135 -8.78 5.91 -10.19
N LEU A 136 -7.68 5.18 -9.99
CA LEU A 136 -7.33 4.67 -8.67
C LEU A 136 -7.21 5.81 -7.65
N PRO A 137 -7.44 5.51 -6.35
CA PRO A 137 -7.22 6.49 -5.30
C PRO A 137 -5.79 7.05 -5.34
N ASP A 138 -5.65 8.35 -5.10
CA ASP A 138 -4.36 9.05 -5.21
C ASP A 138 -3.24 8.41 -4.38
N PHE A 139 -3.57 7.84 -3.21
CA PHE A 139 -2.57 7.23 -2.32
C PHE A 139 -1.78 6.10 -3.00
N VAL A 140 -2.39 5.36 -3.94
CA VAL A 140 -1.75 4.24 -4.65
C VAL A 140 -0.52 4.71 -5.45
N PHE A 141 -0.56 5.93 -5.97
CA PHE A 141 0.53 6.52 -6.76
C PHE A 141 1.66 7.10 -5.90
N HIS A 142 1.38 7.42 -4.64
CA HIS A 142 2.31 8.10 -3.73
C HIS A 142 2.95 7.15 -2.70
N GLN A 143 2.71 5.84 -2.84
CA GLN A 143 3.23 4.85 -1.92
C GLN A 143 4.69 4.47 -2.23
N PHE A 144 5.38 4.00 -1.20
CA PHE A 144 6.76 3.53 -1.24
C PHE A 144 6.82 2.10 -0.70
N ASP A 145 7.78 1.32 -1.19
CA ASP A 145 8.09 0.01 -0.61
C ASP A 145 8.91 0.18 0.68
N ASP A 146 9.22 -0.93 1.35
CA ASP A 146 10.02 -0.96 2.59
C ASP A 146 11.45 -0.40 2.42
N GLN A 147 11.91 -0.22 1.18
CA GLN A 147 13.21 0.34 0.84
C GLN A 147 13.11 1.82 0.42
N GLY A 148 11.94 2.43 0.52
CA GLY A 148 11.67 3.80 0.05
C GLY A 148 11.64 3.94 -1.47
N ASN A 149 11.54 2.83 -2.21
CA ASN A 149 11.45 2.88 -3.67
C ASN A 149 10.04 3.31 -4.07
N THR A 150 9.96 4.36 -4.88
CA THR A 150 8.76 4.68 -5.65
C THR A 150 8.56 3.68 -6.79
N ILE A 151 7.37 3.71 -7.40
CA ILE A 151 7.08 2.96 -8.62
C ILE A 151 8.10 3.17 -9.75
N LEU A 152 8.72 4.35 -9.85
CA LEU A 152 9.74 4.62 -10.86
C LEU A 152 11.06 3.92 -10.57
N HIS A 153 11.44 3.79 -9.30
CA HIS A 153 12.61 3.01 -8.92
C HIS A 153 12.40 1.54 -9.31
N LEU A 154 11.22 0.99 -9.03
CA LEU A 154 10.87 -0.39 -9.38
C LEU A 154 10.81 -0.61 -10.91
N ALA A 155 10.21 0.32 -11.65
CA ALA A 155 10.20 0.28 -13.12
C ALA A 155 11.60 0.41 -13.73
N ALA A 156 12.56 1.02 -13.01
CA ALA A 156 13.96 1.15 -13.42
C ALA A 156 14.83 -0.05 -13.05
N MET A 157 14.33 -1.01 -12.26
CA MET A 157 15.06 -2.22 -11.92
C MET A 157 14.87 -3.29 -12.99
N VAL A 158 15.94 -3.95 -13.43
CA VAL A 158 15.82 -5.19 -14.21
C VAL A 158 15.38 -6.29 -13.24
N GLY A 159 14.17 -6.80 -13.42
CA GLY A 159 13.68 -7.97 -12.69
C GLY A 159 14.30 -9.27 -13.24
N GLU A 160 14.32 -10.32 -12.42
CA GLU A 160 14.73 -11.66 -12.85
C GLU A 160 13.67 -12.33 -13.75
N LEU A 161 12.39 -12.00 -13.53
CA LEU A 161 11.28 -12.38 -14.40
C LEU A 161 10.98 -11.23 -15.36
N LEU A 162 11.41 -11.38 -16.61
CA LEU A 162 10.87 -10.58 -17.70
C LEU A 162 9.79 -11.41 -18.40
N PRO A 163 8.54 -10.91 -18.51
CA PRO A 163 7.49 -11.65 -19.20
C PRO A 163 7.77 -11.83 -20.70
N TRP A 164 8.69 -11.04 -21.27
CA TRP A 164 9.08 -11.09 -22.67
C TRP A 164 10.51 -11.59 -22.87
N VAL A 165 10.63 -12.58 -23.76
CA VAL A 165 11.91 -12.97 -24.35
C VAL A 165 12.20 -12.01 -25.51
N ILE A 166 12.89 -10.91 -25.22
CA ILE A 166 13.30 -9.95 -26.27
C ILE A 166 14.63 -10.43 -26.87
N PRO A 167 14.71 -10.69 -28.18
CA PRO A 167 15.95 -11.13 -28.80
C PRO A 167 16.97 -9.99 -28.84
N GLY A 168 18.12 -10.20 -28.20
CA GLY A 168 19.27 -9.31 -28.24
C GLY A 168 19.25 -8.20 -27.18
N ALA A 169 20.41 -7.97 -26.57
CA ALA A 169 20.57 -7.04 -25.46
C ALA A 169 20.25 -5.58 -25.84
N ALA A 170 20.59 -5.17 -27.07
CA ALA A 170 20.28 -3.83 -27.57
C ALA A 170 18.76 -3.58 -27.67
N LEU A 171 18.00 -4.55 -28.18
CA LEU A 171 16.55 -4.43 -28.29
C LEU A 171 15.92 -4.46 -26.90
N GLN A 172 16.36 -5.36 -26.03
CA GLN A 172 15.90 -5.41 -24.63
C GLN A 172 16.14 -4.06 -23.93
N MET A 173 17.32 -3.46 -24.08
CA MET A 173 17.59 -2.11 -23.56
C MET A 173 16.61 -1.06 -24.10
N GLN A 174 16.28 -1.07 -25.40
CA GLN A 174 15.31 -0.13 -25.96
C GLN A 174 13.92 -0.28 -25.34
N TRP A 175 13.48 -1.51 -25.08
CA TRP A 175 12.21 -1.78 -24.42
C TRP A 175 12.21 -1.31 -22.96
N GLU A 176 13.29 -1.53 -22.22
CA GLU A 176 13.44 -1.04 -20.85
C GLU A 176 13.38 0.49 -20.77
N ILE A 177 14.02 1.18 -21.72
CA ILE A 177 13.94 2.64 -21.85
C ILE A 177 12.50 3.09 -22.15
N LYS A 178 11.82 2.42 -23.08
CA LYS A 178 10.42 2.71 -23.42
C LYS A 178 9.50 2.48 -22.23
N TRP A 179 9.70 1.39 -21.50
CA TRP A 179 8.94 1.06 -20.31
C TRP A 179 9.10 2.12 -19.21
N CYS A 180 10.34 2.49 -18.87
CA CYS A 180 10.58 3.53 -17.88
C CYS A 180 9.94 4.87 -18.27
N LYS A 181 10.00 5.23 -19.55
CA LYS A 181 9.33 6.43 -20.09
C LYS A 181 7.82 6.33 -19.97
N HIS A 182 7.24 5.17 -20.30
CA HIS A 182 5.81 4.92 -20.19
C HIS A 182 5.32 5.13 -18.75
N VAL A 183 5.90 4.41 -17.79
CA VAL A 183 5.55 4.54 -16.37
C VAL A 183 5.69 5.98 -15.89
N LYS A 184 6.77 6.67 -16.27
CA LYS A 184 6.99 8.08 -15.92
C LYS A 184 5.88 9.01 -16.39
N HIS A 185 5.33 8.81 -17.59
CA HIS A 185 4.25 9.66 -18.10
C HIS A 185 2.88 9.25 -17.58
N SER A 186 2.73 8.04 -17.07
CA SER A 186 1.47 7.50 -16.54
C SER A 186 1.19 7.87 -15.08
N VAL A 187 2.21 8.30 -14.32
CA VAL A 187 2.08 8.58 -12.87
C VAL A 187 2.19 10.08 -12.55
N PRO A 188 1.54 10.55 -11.47
CA PRO A 188 1.61 11.95 -11.06
C PRO A 188 3.05 12.47 -10.83
N PRO A 189 3.34 13.74 -11.16
CA PRO A 189 4.72 14.28 -11.09
C PRO A 189 5.38 14.29 -9.71
N LEU A 190 4.59 14.26 -8.64
CA LEU A 190 5.09 14.25 -7.26
C LEU A 190 5.96 13.01 -6.96
N SER A 191 5.78 11.93 -7.72
CA SER A 191 6.57 10.69 -7.59
C SER A 191 8.02 10.80 -8.10
N PHE A 192 8.40 11.91 -8.75
CA PHE A 192 9.69 12.04 -9.47
C PHE A 192 10.87 12.47 -8.60
N ALA A 193 10.61 13.14 -7.47
CA ALA A 193 11.64 13.84 -6.69
C ALA A 193 12.15 13.05 -5.48
N HIS A 194 11.60 11.86 -5.22
CA HIS A 194 12.00 11.07 -4.06
C HIS A 194 13.23 10.21 -4.37
N ASN A 195 14.14 10.12 -3.42
CA ASN A 195 15.24 9.16 -3.43
C ASN A 195 14.87 8.01 -2.50
N ASN A 196 15.30 6.80 -2.81
CA ASN A 196 15.10 5.68 -1.91
C ASN A 196 15.96 5.80 -0.63
N ILE A 197 15.84 4.85 0.30
CA ILE A 197 16.61 4.85 1.57
C ILE A 197 18.14 4.87 1.33
N LYS A 198 18.60 4.39 0.16
CA LYS A 198 20.02 4.41 -0.24
C LYS A 198 20.44 5.74 -0.88
N GLY A 199 19.55 6.72 -0.99
CA GLY A 199 19.80 7.98 -1.65
C GLY A 199 19.91 7.86 -3.18
N GLU A 200 19.47 6.75 -3.77
CA GLU A 200 19.50 6.53 -5.21
C GLU A 200 18.22 7.10 -5.86
N THR A 201 18.38 7.70 -7.04
CA THR A 201 17.31 8.08 -7.96
C THR A 201 16.94 6.91 -8.89
N PRO A 202 15.74 6.90 -9.51
CA PRO A 202 15.38 5.89 -10.50
C PRO A 202 16.38 5.80 -11.66
N ARG A 203 16.96 6.94 -12.08
CA ARG A 203 17.97 7.00 -13.15
C ARG A 203 19.27 6.32 -12.76
N GLN A 204 19.72 6.48 -11.52
CA GLN A 204 20.92 5.80 -11.02
C GLN A 204 20.70 4.30 -10.93
N ILE A 205 19.52 3.86 -10.44
CA ILE A 205 19.13 2.45 -10.43
C ILE A 205 19.15 1.88 -11.84
N PHE A 206 18.50 2.53 -12.81
CA PHE A 206 18.46 2.10 -14.21
C PHE A 206 19.87 1.84 -14.76
N THR A 207 20.75 2.83 -14.59
CA THR A 207 22.13 2.76 -15.09
C THR A 207 22.92 1.63 -14.43
N ARG A 208 22.69 1.39 -13.14
CA ARG A 208 23.36 0.34 -12.37
C ARG A 208 22.87 -1.05 -12.76
N THR A 209 21.55 -1.26 -12.80
CA THR A 209 20.92 -2.56 -13.06
C THR A 209 21.07 -3.01 -14.50
N HIS A 210 21.07 -2.07 -15.46
CA HIS A 210 21.15 -2.36 -16.88
C HIS A 210 22.58 -2.36 -17.44
N ARG A 211 23.61 -2.24 -16.59
CA ARG A 211 25.02 -2.18 -17.03
C ARG A 211 25.43 -3.36 -17.91
N LYS A 212 24.96 -4.57 -17.60
CA LYS A 212 25.24 -5.79 -18.37
C LYS A 212 24.61 -5.72 -19.77
N LEU A 213 23.35 -5.32 -19.85
CA LEU A 213 22.63 -5.12 -21.11
C LEU A 213 23.31 -4.08 -22.02
N VAL A 214 23.85 -2.99 -21.46
CA VAL A 214 24.62 -2.01 -22.25
C VAL A 214 25.84 -2.65 -22.88
N LYS A 215 26.62 -3.43 -22.10
CA LYS A 215 27.85 -4.08 -22.59
C LYS A 215 27.60 -5.14 -23.65
N GLU A 216 26.48 -5.85 -23.55
CA GLU A 216 26.11 -6.91 -24.51
C GLU A 216 25.43 -6.35 -25.76
N GLY A 217 24.95 -5.11 -25.71
CA GLY A 217 24.29 -4.42 -26.82
C GLY A 217 25.18 -3.48 -27.63
N THR A 218 26.43 -3.28 -27.22
CA THR A 218 27.49 -2.54 -27.95
C THR A 218 28.36 -3.50 -28.75
#